data_AF-A0A7V9G7F1-F1
#
_entry.id   AF-A0A7V9G7F1-F1
#
_cell.length_a   1.000
_cell.length_b   1.000
_cell.length_c   1.000
_cell.angle_alpha   90.00
_cell.angle_beta   90.00
_cell.angle_gamma   90.00
#
_symmetry.space_group_name_H-M   'P 1'
#
loop_
_entity.id
_entity.type
_entity.pdbx_description
1 polymer ?
#
loop_
_entity_poly.entity_id
_entity_poly.type
_entity_poly.pdbx_seq_one_letter_code
_entity_poly.pdbx_strand_id
1 'polypeptide(L)'
;MSAPGIDVRAQHTIPLAKATTLCLKGITHRLFRSLLTLMVIVLAVAFFMTLLCEAAFTRAIGRGVMSEAAEQRIPERRAKIWFSQPSQVLLATRLATATQADIDEFAAVSGVEHAHVQHLVVESDRQARLLAFFATMDAGSRAVLIGKVKGREVFTHLSDPAGWEAFTQGVRQVHAYSLPLPLPEIKTFIDGYPGYIRDLDAFASAWKAGVSRFTAELAPIAGTTEEAGWRAWLVSADAGQLATVQALLARHGFRDTLEIVARVRQGLADAQVRDQIAAALDSDKAVVAWKKTFLNDPSPDQKMGFIADKRVERVLEGRWSHERLTAVAAGIDHEHQVANLEKVVSQRIPDQRSDALINGRQAFLMAISFVVCMVGIANAMLMAITERFREIATMKCLGATDGFILQQFLMEAGIQGLAGGAVGMVIGAVLAVAKGSVVYGSYLYGYFPIVDVLIAAAICIATGVLLSTLASIYPSWTASRMAPMDAMRVE
;
A
#
# COMPACT_ATOMS: atom_id res chain seq x y z
N MET A 1 27.31 -55.09 71.11
CA MET A 1 26.56 -54.89 69.85
C MET A 1 27.28 -53.81 69.07
N SER A 2 28.14 -54.19 68.13
CA SER A 2 28.89 -53.27 67.25
C SER A 2 28.10 -53.03 65.97
N ALA A 3 27.98 -51.76 65.57
CA ALA A 3 27.29 -51.34 64.36
C ALA A 3 27.97 -51.91 63.08
N PRO A 4 27.21 -52.24 62.02
CA PRO A 4 27.78 -52.68 60.75
C PRO A 4 28.61 -51.56 60.11
N GLY A 5 29.87 -51.88 59.77
CA GLY A 5 30.78 -50.95 59.12
C GLY A 5 30.31 -50.59 57.71
N ILE A 6 30.43 -49.31 57.35
CA ILE A 6 30.12 -48.80 56.01
C ILE A 6 31.17 -49.32 55.03
N ASP A 7 30.75 -50.09 54.04
CA ASP A 7 31.61 -50.63 52.96
C ASP A 7 31.96 -49.51 51.97
N VAL A 8 33.11 -48.87 52.19
CA VAL A 8 33.63 -47.81 51.30
C VAL A 8 34.33 -48.46 50.11
N ARG A 9 33.59 -48.66 49.01
CA ARG A 9 34.16 -49.13 47.73
C ARG A 9 35.08 -48.08 47.12
N ALA A 10 36.15 -48.53 46.46
CA ALA A 10 37.08 -47.67 45.74
C ALA A 10 36.37 -46.86 44.64
N GLN A 11 36.62 -45.54 44.60
CA GLN A 11 36.07 -44.64 43.58
C GLN A 11 36.55 -45.03 42.18
N HIS A 12 35.61 -45.16 41.24
CA HIS A 12 35.92 -45.50 39.87
C HIS A 12 36.56 -44.29 39.16
N THR A 13 37.86 -44.35 38.86
CA THR A 13 38.57 -43.29 38.15
C THR A 13 38.32 -43.40 36.65
N ILE A 14 37.63 -42.40 36.10
CA ILE A 14 37.32 -42.33 34.66
C ILE A 14 38.54 -41.72 33.92
N PRO A 15 39.01 -42.31 32.81
CA PRO A 15 40.09 -41.73 32.01
C PRO A 15 39.71 -40.34 31.48
N LEU A 16 40.66 -39.40 31.46
CA LEU A 16 40.43 -38.00 31.04
C LEU A 16 39.75 -37.91 29.66
N ALA A 17 40.15 -38.75 28.70
CA ALA A 17 39.55 -38.81 27.37
C ALA A 17 38.06 -39.21 27.37
N LYS A 18 37.66 -40.07 28.31
CA LYS A 18 36.26 -40.50 28.44
C LYS A 18 35.43 -39.42 29.15
N ALA A 19 36.02 -38.72 30.12
CA ALA A 19 35.43 -37.56 30.76
C ALA A 19 35.20 -36.39 29.77
N THR A 20 36.19 -36.05 28.94
CA THR A 20 36.04 -34.99 27.93
C THR A 20 34.98 -35.33 26.88
N THR A 21 34.93 -36.59 26.41
CA THR A 21 33.92 -37.05 25.44
C THR A 21 32.50 -36.98 26.01
N LEU A 22 32.32 -37.34 27.30
CA LEU A 22 31.04 -37.21 28.00
C LEU A 22 30.61 -35.75 28.14
N CYS A 23 31.53 -34.85 28.51
CA CYS A 23 31.26 -33.41 28.56
C CYS A 23 30.86 -32.85 27.19
N LEU A 24 31.62 -33.18 26.13
CA LEU A 24 31.32 -32.74 24.77
C LEU A 24 29.94 -33.21 24.29
N LYS A 25 29.60 -34.50 24.51
CA LYS A 25 28.27 -35.03 24.19
C LYS A 25 27.16 -34.28 24.93
N GLY A 26 27.33 -34.03 26.23
CA GLY A 26 26.38 -33.27 27.03
C GLY A 26 26.19 -31.83 26.51
N ILE A 27 27.28 -31.15 26.15
CA ILE A 27 27.25 -29.79 25.60
C ILE A 27 26.53 -29.78 24.24
N THR A 28 26.84 -30.71 23.34
CA THR A 28 26.20 -30.76 22.01
C THR A 28 24.70 -30.98 22.09
N HIS A 29 24.22 -31.82 23.00
CA HIS A 29 22.78 -32.09 23.16
C HIS A 29 22.04 -30.85 23.70
N ARG A 30 22.65 -30.17 24.68
CA ARG A 30 22.13 -28.92 25.26
C ARG A 30 22.09 -27.79 24.23
N LEU A 31 23.16 -27.63 23.44
CA LEU A 31 23.25 -26.63 22.37
C LEU A 31 22.23 -26.89 21.26
N PHE A 32 22.09 -28.14 20.81
CA PHE A 32 21.14 -28.48 19.75
C PHE A 32 19.69 -28.14 20.12
N ARG A 33 19.28 -28.41 21.36
CA ARG A 33 17.93 -28.03 21.82
C ARG A 33 17.76 -26.52 21.95
N SER A 34 18.74 -25.82 22.51
CA SER A 34 18.67 -24.35 22.57
C SER A 34 18.68 -23.72 21.18
N LEU A 35 19.24 -24.40 20.18
CA LEU A 35 19.19 -23.97 18.78
C LEU A 35 17.80 -24.22 18.16
N LEU A 36 17.12 -25.31 18.54
CA LEU A 36 15.75 -25.60 18.11
C LEU A 36 14.78 -24.51 18.62
N THR A 37 14.82 -24.15 19.90
CA THR A 37 13.97 -23.08 20.46
C THR A 37 14.25 -21.74 19.79
N LEU A 38 15.53 -21.41 19.62
CA LEU A 38 15.96 -20.21 18.95
C LEU A 38 15.44 -20.18 17.50
N MET A 39 15.53 -21.27 16.75
CA MET A 39 15.07 -21.35 15.36
C MET A 39 13.57 -21.09 15.23
N VAL A 40 12.76 -21.63 16.15
CA VAL A 40 11.30 -21.40 16.17
C VAL A 40 10.97 -19.92 16.40
N ILE A 41 11.66 -19.28 17.37
CA ILE A 41 11.52 -17.84 17.63
C ILE A 41 11.97 -17.03 16.41
N VAL A 42 13.14 -17.34 15.85
CA VAL A 42 13.70 -16.67 14.68
C VAL A 42 12.74 -16.72 13.50
N LEU A 43 12.13 -17.88 13.22
CA LEU A 43 11.18 -18.03 12.11
C LEU A 43 9.93 -17.17 12.32
N ALA A 44 9.34 -17.20 13.52
CA ALA A 44 8.14 -16.44 13.84
C ALA A 44 8.39 -14.93 13.79
N VAL A 45 9.53 -14.48 14.34
CA VAL A 45 9.91 -13.05 14.34
C VAL A 45 10.32 -12.61 12.93
N ALA A 46 11.03 -13.44 12.15
CA ALA A 46 11.36 -13.13 10.76
C ALA A 46 10.10 -12.99 9.89
N PHE A 47 9.13 -13.89 10.06
CA PHE A 47 7.85 -13.79 9.38
C PHE A 47 7.12 -12.49 9.76
N PHE A 48 7.06 -12.17 11.06
CA PHE A 48 6.42 -10.95 11.54
C PHE A 48 7.12 -9.68 11.03
N MET A 49 8.46 -9.63 11.09
CA MET A 49 9.26 -8.53 10.58
C MET A 49 9.04 -8.34 9.07
N THR A 50 8.95 -9.45 8.32
CA THR A 50 8.66 -9.40 6.88
C THR A 50 7.32 -8.74 6.61
N LEU A 51 6.29 -9.08 7.39
CA LEU A 51 4.95 -8.48 7.27
C LEU A 51 4.95 -6.98 7.60
N LEU A 52 5.59 -6.57 8.70
CA LEU A 52 5.66 -5.16 9.09
C LEU A 52 6.41 -4.31 8.05
N CYS A 53 7.53 -4.82 7.54
CA CYS A 53 8.28 -4.13 6.48
C CYS A 53 7.48 -4.03 5.19
N GLU A 54 6.78 -5.09 4.77
CA GLU A 54 5.92 -5.06 3.58
C GLU A 54 4.81 -4.01 3.70
N ALA A 55 4.20 -3.87 4.89
CA ALA A 55 3.21 -2.85 5.18
C ALA A 55 3.81 -1.43 5.18
N ALA A 56 5.04 -1.26 5.68
CA ALA A 56 5.76 0.01 5.62
C ALA A 56 6.12 0.41 4.18
N PHE A 57 6.71 -0.51 3.41
CA PHE A 57 7.09 -0.29 2.01
C PHE A 57 5.88 0.07 1.16
N THR A 58 4.78 -0.68 1.28
CA THR A 58 3.56 -0.41 0.51
C THR A 58 3.03 1.01 0.78
N ARG A 59 3.03 1.46 2.05
CA ARG A 59 2.56 2.81 2.42
C ARG A 59 3.51 3.92 1.98
N ALA A 60 4.82 3.72 2.09
CA ALA A 60 5.81 4.71 1.71
C ALA A 60 5.87 4.88 0.19
N ILE A 61 6.02 3.77 -0.54
CA ILE A 61 6.03 3.75 -2.00
C ILE A 61 4.69 4.20 -2.55
N GLY A 62 3.57 3.78 -1.92
CA GLY A 62 2.25 4.19 -2.36
C GLY A 62 2.04 5.69 -2.31
N ARG A 63 2.54 6.39 -1.28
CA ARG A 63 2.50 7.86 -1.23
C ARG A 63 3.32 8.49 -2.35
N GLY A 64 4.52 7.98 -2.61
CA GLY A 64 5.39 8.47 -3.69
C GLY A 64 4.77 8.29 -5.07
N VAL A 65 4.39 7.05 -5.40
CA VAL A 65 3.80 6.67 -6.69
C VAL A 65 2.50 7.43 -6.95
N MET A 66 1.64 7.60 -5.95
CA MET A 66 0.39 8.36 -6.12
C MET A 66 0.65 9.85 -6.38
N SER A 67 1.67 10.44 -5.76
CA SER A 67 2.10 11.82 -6.04
C SER A 67 2.62 11.96 -7.46
N GLU A 68 3.52 11.06 -7.86
CA GLU A 68 4.15 11.08 -9.18
C GLU A 68 3.14 10.80 -10.31
N ALA A 69 2.26 9.82 -10.13
CA ALA A 69 1.14 9.57 -11.05
C ALA A 69 0.20 10.78 -11.14
N ALA A 70 -0.02 11.48 -10.02
CA ALA A 70 -0.83 12.69 -10.04
C ALA A 70 -0.16 13.81 -10.84
N GLU A 71 1.16 13.99 -10.67
CA GLU A 71 1.99 14.97 -11.37
C GLU A 71 2.05 14.73 -12.89
N GLN A 72 2.28 13.49 -13.33
CA GLN A 72 2.30 13.12 -14.75
C GLN A 72 0.98 13.45 -15.47
N ARG A 73 -0.14 13.38 -14.75
CA ARG A 73 -1.47 13.69 -15.29
C ARG A 73 -1.81 15.19 -15.26
N ILE A 74 -1.00 16.06 -14.66
CA ILE A 74 -1.27 17.51 -14.58
C ILE A 74 -1.42 18.13 -15.98
N PRO A 75 -0.49 17.92 -16.93
CA PRO A 75 -0.54 18.54 -18.26
C PRO A 75 -1.86 18.27 -18.98
N GLU A 76 -2.26 17.00 -19.07
CA GLU A 76 -3.47 16.59 -19.76
C GLU A 76 -4.73 17.06 -19.00
N ARG A 77 -4.75 16.92 -17.66
CA ARG A 77 -5.90 17.35 -16.85
C ARG A 77 -6.13 18.86 -16.93
N ARG A 78 -5.08 19.68 -16.94
CA ARG A 78 -5.19 21.14 -17.07
C ARG A 78 -5.47 21.58 -18.51
N ALA A 79 -4.85 20.98 -19.52
CA ALA A 79 -5.22 21.25 -20.91
C ALA A 79 -6.70 20.96 -21.17
N LYS A 80 -7.22 19.85 -20.61
CA LYS A 80 -8.64 19.51 -20.66
C LYS A 80 -9.53 20.54 -19.95
N ILE A 81 -9.05 21.18 -18.89
CA ILE A 81 -9.77 22.26 -18.20
C ILE A 81 -9.84 23.54 -19.03
N TRP A 82 -8.71 23.93 -19.62
CA TRP A 82 -8.60 25.20 -20.33
C TRP A 82 -9.30 25.18 -21.69
N PHE A 83 -9.28 24.03 -22.38
CA PHE A 83 -9.70 23.96 -23.78
C PHE A 83 -10.89 23.02 -24.04
N SER A 84 -11.22 22.12 -23.11
CA SER A 84 -12.36 21.23 -23.25
C SER A 84 -13.42 21.51 -22.18
N GLN A 85 -14.64 21.07 -22.45
CA GLN A 85 -15.76 21.25 -21.52
C GLN A 85 -15.84 20.03 -20.61
N PRO A 86 -15.59 20.16 -19.29
CA PRO A 86 -15.68 19.03 -18.39
C PRO A 86 -17.12 18.53 -18.32
N SER A 87 -17.28 17.20 -18.35
CA SER A 87 -18.60 16.60 -18.12
C SER A 87 -19.09 16.92 -16.71
N GLN A 88 -20.41 16.92 -16.52
CA GLN A 88 -21.02 17.09 -15.19
C GLN A 88 -20.48 16.08 -14.17
N VAL A 89 -20.21 14.84 -14.61
CA VAL A 89 -19.61 13.81 -13.78
C VAL A 89 -18.22 14.22 -13.30
N LEU A 90 -17.37 14.73 -14.21
CA LEU A 90 -16.02 15.18 -13.86
C LEU A 90 -16.04 16.39 -12.92
N LEU A 91 -16.97 17.33 -13.12
CA LEU A 91 -17.15 18.48 -12.22
C LEU A 91 -17.59 18.05 -10.83
N ALA A 92 -18.59 17.17 -10.71
CA ALA A 92 -19.05 16.65 -9.41
C ALA A 92 -17.91 15.93 -8.67
N THR A 93 -17.12 15.11 -9.36
CA THR A 93 -15.96 14.43 -8.74
C THR A 93 -14.93 15.42 -8.20
N ARG A 94 -14.70 16.53 -8.91
CA ARG A 94 -13.76 17.58 -8.46
C ARG A 94 -14.33 18.39 -7.30
N LEU A 95 -15.60 18.78 -7.38
CA LEU A 95 -16.28 19.49 -6.31
C LEU A 95 -16.26 18.68 -5.00
N ALA A 96 -16.43 17.36 -5.07
CA ALA A 96 -16.38 16.47 -3.90
C ALA A 96 -15.03 16.49 -3.15
N THR A 97 -13.94 16.85 -3.84
CA THR A 97 -12.57 16.89 -3.27
C THR A 97 -11.98 18.30 -3.29
N ALA A 98 -12.82 19.31 -3.54
CA ALA A 98 -12.40 20.69 -3.70
C ALA A 98 -11.86 21.27 -2.40
N THR A 99 -10.67 21.86 -2.49
CA THR A 99 -10.12 22.72 -1.44
C THR A 99 -10.76 24.10 -1.51
N GLN A 100 -10.55 24.94 -0.49
CA GLN A 100 -11.00 26.34 -0.52
C GLN A 100 -10.46 27.07 -1.76
N ALA A 101 -9.23 26.78 -2.15
CA ALA A 101 -8.62 27.39 -3.33
C ALA A 101 -9.32 26.99 -4.64
N ASP A 102 -9.79 25.74 -4.72
CA ASP A 102 -10.57 25.23 -5.86
C ASP A 102 -11.96 25.87 -5.90
N ILE A 103 -12.60 26.10 -4.75
CA ILE A 103 -13.89 26.80 -4.66
C ILE A 103 -13.76 28.23 -5.21
N ASP A 104 -12.68 28.92 -4.84
CA ASP A 104 -12.41 30.28 -5.33
C ASP A 104 -12.21 30.29 -6.87
N GLU A 105 -11.47 29.31 -7.42
CA GLU A 105 -11.28 29.14 -8.87
C GLU A 105 -12.62 28.82 -9.56
N PHE A 106 -13.41 27.91 -9.00
CA PHE A 106 -14.74 27.55 -9.51
C PHE A 106 -15.68 28.75 -9.57
N ALA A 107 -15.75 29.54 -8.50
CA ALA A 107 -16.57 30.74 -8.45
C ALA A 107 -16.08 31.79 -9.46
N ALA A 108 -14.76 32.04 -9.53
CA ALA A 108 -14.18 33.04 -10.41
C ALA A 108 -14.40 32.73 -11.92
N VAL A 109 -14.16 31.49 -12.34
CA VAL A 109 -14.29 31.08 -13.75
C VAL A 109 -15.75 30.99 -14.17
N SER A 110 -16.61 30.38 -13.33
CA SER A 110 -18.03 30.19 -13.68
C SER A 110 -18.86 31.48 -13.49
N GLY A 111 -18.41 32.42 -12.66
CA GLY A 111 -19.19 33.59 -12.26
C GLY A 111 -20.34 33.27 -11.29
N VAL A 112 -20.38 32.04 -10.76
CA VAL A 112 -21.37 31.59 -9.78
C VAL A 112 -20.96 32.08 -8.39
N GLU A 113 -21.93 32.45 -7.57
CA GLU A 113 -21.69 32.92 -6.21
C GLU A 113 -20.96 31.86 -5.37
N HIS A 114 -19.98 32.31 -4.58
CA HIS A 114 -19.13 31.46 -3.74
C HIS A 114 -19.95 30.54 -2.83
N ALA A 115 -21.01 31.07 -2.19
CA ALA A 115 -21.92 30.31 -1.34
C ALA A 115 -22.62 29.15 -2.09
N HIS A 116 -22.97 29.35 -3.35
CA HIS A 116 -23.62 28.33 -4.18
C HIS A 116 -22.62 27.24 -4.61
N VAL A 117 -21.39 27.62 -4.95
CA VAL A 117 -20.30 26.66 -5.23
C VAL A 117 -20.01 25.82 -3.98
N GLN A 118 -19.96 26.45 -2.80
CA GLN A 118 -19.74 25.75 -1.53
C GLN A 118 -20.87 24.76 -1.21
N HIS A 119 -22.12 25.11 -1.50
CA HIS A 119 -23.25 24.18 -1.41
C HIS A 119 -23.07 22.97 -2.35
N LEU A 120 -22.69 23.21 -3.62
CA LEU A 120 -22.42 22.13 -4.58
C LEU A 120 -21.26 21.22 -4.15
N VAL A 121 -20.23 21.75 -3.48
CA VAL A 121 -19.14 20.96 -2.90
C VAL A 121 -19.65 20.01 -1.83
N VAL A 122 -20.47 20.49 -0.89
CA VAL A 122 -21.04 19.67 0.18
C VAL A 122 -21.90 18.54 -0.39
N GLU A 123 -22.79 18.85 -1.32
CA GLU A 123 -23.66 17.84 -1.96
C GLU A 123 -22.85 16.86 -2.84
N SER A 124 -21.80 17.34 -3.52
CA SER A 124 -20.88 16.48 -4.28
C SER A 124 -20.10 15.53 -3.38
N ASP A 125 -19.62 15.97 -2.21
CA ASP A 125 -18.95 15.13 -1.22
C ASP A 125 -19.90 14.06 -0.67
N ARG A 126 -21.14 14.43 -0.32
CA ARG A 126 -22.19 13.46 0.08
C ARG A 126 -22.43 12.41 -1.00
N GLN A 127 -22.60 12.84 -2.26
CA GLN A 127 -22.75 11.95 -3.41
C GLN A 127 -21.55 10.99 -3.53
N ALA A 128 -20.33 11.52 -3.46
CA ALA A 128 -19.10 10.75 -3.61
C ALA A 128 -18.95 9.71 -2.49
N ARG A 129 -19.23 10.07 -1.24
CA ARG A 129 -19.19 9.15 -0.08
C ARG A 129 -20.18 8.01 -0.20
N LEU A 130 -21.41 8.31 -0.64
CA LEU A 130 -22.44 7.28 -0.85
C LEU A 130 -22.08 6.35 -2.01
N LEU A 131 -21.62 6.88 -3.14
CA LEU A 131 -21.15 6.05 -4.26
C LEU A 131 -19.95 5.19 -3.87
N ALA A 132 -18.98 5.74 -3.14
CA ALA A 132 -17.83 5.00 -2.63
C ALA A 132 -18.28 3.88 -1.69
N PHE A 133 -19.18 4.16 -0.75
CA PHE A 133 -19.79 3.16 0.13
C PHE A 133 -20.39 2.01 -0.68
N PHE A 134 -21.27 2.29 -1.65
CA PHE A 134 -21.87 1.23 -2.48
C PHE A 134 -20.87 0.47 -3.36
N ALA A 135 -19.75 1.11 -3.73
CA ALA A 135 -18.68 0.46 -4.50
C ALA A 135 -17.86 -0.52 -3.65
N THR A 136 -17.73 -0.29 -2.34
CA THR A 136 -16.99 -1.19 -1.43
C THR A 136 -17.76 -2.45 -1.04
N MET A 137 -19.08 -2.46 -1.25
CA MET A 137 -19.93 -3.59 -0.87
C MET A 137 -19.80 -4.77 -1.82
N ASP A 138 -19.93 -5.98 -1.28
CA ASP A 138 -20.10 -7.19 -2.08
C ASP A 138 -21.42 -7.14 -2.89
N ALA A 139 -21.47 -7.90 -3.99
CA ALA A 139 -22.58 -7.86 -4.92
C ALA A 139 -23.93 -8.24 -4.29
N GLY A 140 -23.94 -9.11 -3.27
CA GLY A 140 -25.15 -9.55 -2.58
C GLY A 140 -25.70 -8.45 -1.68
N SER A 141 -24.86 -7.93 -0.78
CA SER A 141 -25.24 -6.84 0.13
C SER A 141 -25.64 -5.58 -0.64
N ARG A 142 -24.94 -5.28 -1.73
CA ARG A 142 -25.29 -4.16 -2.62
C ARG A 142 -26.65 -4.35 -3.29
N ALA A 143 -26.95 -5.56 -3.77
CA ALA A 143 -28.23 -5.85 -4.40
C ALA A 143 -29.41 -5.73 -3.43
N VAL A 144 -29.21 -6.06 -2.15
CA VAL A 144 -30.22 -5.86 -1.09
C VAL A 144 -30.50 -4.38 -0.84
N LEU A 145 -29.49 -3.52 -0.86
CA LEU A 145 -29.67 -2.09 -0.58
C LEU A 145 -30.18 -1.27 -1.77
N ILE A 146 -29.62 -1.48 -2.96
CA ILE A 146 -29.83 -0.60 -4.12
C ILE A 146 -30.16 -1.35 -5.42
N GLY A 147 -30.43 -2.66 -5.33
CA GLY A 147 -30.76 -3.49 -6.48
C GLY A 147 -29.64 -3.58 -7.51
N LYS A 148 -30.01 -3.58 -8.80
CA LYS A 148 -29.06 -3.65 -9.94
C LYS A 148 -28.57 -2.29 -10.42
N VAL A 149 -28.93 -1.22 -9.72
CA VAL A 149 -28.67 0.16 -10.13
C VAL A 149 -27.20 0.52 -9.93
N LYS A 150 -26.64 1.36 -10.83
CA LYS A 150 -25.22 1.74 -10.80
C LYS A 150 -25.03 3.24 -10.93
N GLY A 151 -23.94 3.73 -10.33
CA GLY A 151 -23.56 5.14 -10.42
C GLY A 151 -24.66 6.07 -9.89
N ARG A 152 -24.87 7.18 -10.58
CA ARG A 152 -25.79 8.24 -10.16
C ARG A 152 -27.27 7.86 -10.22
N GLU A 153 -27.62 6.82 -10.97
CA GLU A 153 -28.99 6.30 -11.04
C GLU A 153 -29.47 5.79 -9.67
N VAL A 154 -28.54 5.41 -8.79
CA VAL A 154 -28.85 4.96 -7.42
C VAL A 154 -29.65 6.03 -6.69
N PHE A 155 -29.25 7.29 -6.82
CA PHE A 155 -29.92 8.38 -6.12
C PHE A 155 -31.30 8.67 -6.70
N THR A 156 -31.45 8.59 -8.02
CA THR A 156 -32.77 8.67 -8.68
C THR A 156 -33.69 7.55 -8.22
N HIS A 157 -33.17 6.32 -8.08
CA HIS A 157 -33.92 5.18 -7.55
C HIS A 157 -34.31 5.38 -6.09
N LEU A 158 -33.42 5.93 -5.26
CA LEU A 158 -33.69 6.20 -3.85
C LEU A 158 -34.65 7.38 -3.65
N SER A 159 -34.78 8.29 -4.62
CA SER A 159 -35.78 9.36 -4.59
C SER A 159 -37.21 8.84 -4.77
N ASP A 160 -37.40 7.62 -5.29
CA ASP A 160 -38.70 6.95 -5.36
C ASP A 160 -39.09 6.42 -3.96
N PRO A 161 -40.29 6.72 -3.42
CA PRO A 161 -40.75 6.19 -2.14
C PRO A 161 -40.59 4.68 -1.97
N ALA A 162 -40.85 3.89 -3.02
CA ALA A 162 -40.68 2.44 -2.98
C ALA A 162 -39.20 2.02 -2.88
N GLY A 163 -38.31 2.71 -3.61
CA GLY A 163 -36.87 2.50 -3.54
C GLY A 163 -36.29 2.88 -2.17
N TRP A 164 -36.76 3.98 -1.58
CA TRP A 164 -36.37 4.40 -0.23
C TRP A 164 -36.80 3.39 0.84
N GLU A 165 -38.04 2.89 0.77
CA GLU A 165 -38.52 1.89 1.72
C GLU A 165 -37.69 0.60 1.63
N ALA A 166 -37.44 0.10 0.43
CA ALA A 166 -36.59 -1.07 0.20
C ALA A 166 -35.17 -0.86 0.76
N PHE A 167 -34.57 0.30 0.53
CA PHE A 167 -33.25 0.65 1.09
C PHE A 167 -33.26 0.63 2.62
N THR A 168 -34.23 1.28 3.27
CA THR A 168 -34.28 1.33 4.74
C THR A 168 -34.54 -0.04 5.37
N GLN A 169 -35.31 -0.91 4.72
CA GLN A 169 -35.47 -2.31 5.13
C GLN A 169 -34.17 -3.10 4.94
N GLY A 170 -33.49 -2.92 3.80
CA GLY A 170 -32.21 -3.57 3.51
C GLY A 170 -31.10 -3.19 4.49
N VAL A 171 -31.04 -1.93 4.92
CA VAL A 171 -30.06 -1.47 5.94
C VAL A 171 -30.23 -2.25 7.25
N ARG A 172 -31.44 -2.66 7.61
CA ARG A 172 -31.69 -3.49 8.80
C ARG A 172 -31.25 -4.93 8.64
N GLN A 173 -31.09 -5.41 7.41
CA GLN A 173 -30.67 -6.79 7.12
C GLN A 173 -29.15 -6.90 6.95
N VAL A 174 -28.50 -5.83 6.51
CA VAL A 174 -27.07 -5.79 6.20
C VAL A 174 -26.29 -5.20 7.39
N HIS A 175 -26.05 -6.01 8.43
CA HIS A 175 -25.32 -5.57 9.63
C HIS A 175 -23.80 -5.45 9.46
N ALA A 176 -23.24 -6.01 8.38
CA ALA A 176 -21.80 -6.03 8.15
C ALA A 176 -21.22 -4.67 7.74
N TYR A 177 -22.04 -3.70 7.36
CA TYR A 177 -21.61 -2.42 6.82
C TYR A 177 -22.21 -1.25 7.63
N SER A 178 -21.36 -0.31 8.02
CA SER A 178 -21.80 0.94 8.65
C SER A 178 -22.04 1.99 7.58
N LEU A 179 -23.22 2.64 7.60
CA LEU A 179 -23.52 3.73 6.69
C LEU A 179 -22.54 4.89 6.86
N PRO A 180 -22.13 5.56 5.78
CA PRO A 180 -21.17 6.67 5.85
C PRO A 180 -21.78 7.95 6.44
N LEU A 181 -23.12 8.03 6.49
CA LEU A 181 -23.91 9.16 6.97
C LEU A 181 -25.12 8.61 7.74
N PRO A 182 -25.66 9.34 8.75
CA PRO A 182 -26.90 8.99 9.41
C PRO A 182 -28.08 8.90 8.43
N LEU A 183 -29.00 7.95 8.63
CA LEU A 183 -30.18 7.78 7.77
C LEU A 183 -31.00 9.07 7.53
N PRO A 184 -31.24 9.93 8.54
CA PRO A 184 -31.93 11.20 8.31
C PRO A 184 -31.17 12.12 7.34
N GLU A 185 -29.85 12.18 7.45
CA GLU A 185 -29.01 13.01 6.59
C GLU A 185 -28.97 12.47 5.15
N ILE A 186 -28.93 11.14 4.99
CA ILE A 186 -29.09 10.49 3.68
C ILE A 186 -30.46 10.85 3.10
N LYS A 187 -31.54 10.79 3.89
CA LYS A 187 -32.88 11.14 3.40
C LYS A 187 -32.95 12.59 2.92
N THR A 188 -32.39 13.53 3.68
CA THR A 188 -32.32 14.94 3.28
C THR A 188 -31.58 15.12 1.96
N PHE A 189 -30.45 14.44 1.77
CA PHE A 189 -29.70 14.46 0.52
C PHE A 189 -30.53 13.89 -0.66
N ILE A 190 -31.17 12.73 -0.46
CA ILE A 190 -31.98 12.07 -1.50
C ILE A 190 -33.20 12.90 -1.91
N ASP A 191 -33.83 13.59 -0.96
CA ASP A 191 -34.96 14.50 -1.22
C ASP A 191 -34.51 15.75 -1.98
N GLY A 192 -33.32 16.27 -1.66
CA GLY A 192 -32.70 17.40 -2.34
C GLY A 192 -32.04 17.07 -3.68
N TYR A 193 -31.80 15.79 -3.97
CA TYR A 193 -30.99 15.33 -5.11
C TYR A 193 -31.47 15.87 -6.48
N PRO A 194 -32.78 15.91 -6.81
CA PRO A 194 -33.23 16.50 -8.07
C PRO A 194 -32.89 17.99 -8.21
N GLY A 195 -32.91 18.73 -7.10
CA GLY A 195 -32.48 20.14 -7.06
C GLY A 195 -30.98 20.26 -7.28
N TYR A 196 -30.20 19.49 -6.53
CA TYR A 196 -28.74 19.43 -6.67
C TYR A 196 -28.30 19.11 -8.11
N ILE A 197 -28.97 18.18 -8.82
CA ILE A 197 -28.63 17.90 -10.22
C ILE A 197 -28.89 19.10 -11.13
N ARG A 198 -30.01 19.82 -10.96
CA ARG A 198 -30.26 21.04 -11.73
C ARG A 198 -29.22 22.12 -11.46
N ASP A 199 -28.84 22.30 -10.20
CA ASP A 199 -27.82 23.27 -9.80
C ASP A 199 -26.45 22.90 -10.38
N LEU A 200 -26.09 21.61 -10.37
CA LEU A 200 -24.87 21.10 -10.97
C LEU A 200 -24.85 21.29 -12.49
N ASP A 201 -26.00 21.12 -13.17
CA ASP A 201 -26.15 21.33 -14.61
C ASP A 201 -26.02 22.81 -14.98
N ALA A 202 -26.61 23.69 -14.18
CA ALA A 202 -26.47 25.14 -14.31
C ALA A 202 -25.02 25.57 -14.08
N PHE A 203 -24.36 25.05 -13.05
CA PHE A 203 -22.95 25.29 -12.77
C PHE A 203 -22.04 24.80 -13.91
N ALA A 204 -22.27 23.60 -14.45
CA ALA A 204 -21.52 23.08 -15.59
C ALA A 204 -21.68 23.96 -16.83
N SER A 205 -22.88 24.49 -17.07
CA SER A 205 -23.16 25.42 -18.17
C SER A 205 -22.46 26.77 -17.96
N ALA A 206 -22.48 27.31 -16.74
CA ALA A 206 -21.80 28.55 -16.37
C ALA A 206 -20.27 28.42 -16.49
N TRP A 207 -19.70 27.32 -16.02
CA TRP A 207 -18.29 26.98 -16.20
C TRP A 207 -17.91 26.93 -17.68
N LYS A 208 -18.70 26.22 -18.50
CA LYS A 208 -18.51 26.14 -19.96
C LYS A 208 -18.54 27.52 -20.62
N ALA A 209 -19.42 28.41 -20.20
CA ALA A 209 -19.46 29.79 -20.67
C ALA A 209 -18.20 30.58 -20.25
N GLY A 210 -17.72 30.38 -19.02
CA GLY A 210 -16.44 30.90 -18.52
C GLY A 210 -15.25 30.50 -19.41
N VAL A 211 -15.08 29.20 -19.61
CA VAL A 211 -14.02 28.65 -20.49
C VAL A 211 -14.15 29.20 -21.93
N SER A 212 -15.37 29.33 -22.46
CA SER A 212 -15.60 29.85 -23.81
C SER A 212 -15.21 31.33 -23.95
N ARG A 213 -15.37 32.15 -22.90
CA ARG A 213 -14.89 33.54 -22.89
C ARG A 213 -13.37 33.60 -22.94
N PHE A 214 -12.71 32.76 -22.14
CA PHE A 214 -11.26 32.62 -22.15
C PHE A 214 -10.74 32.19 -23.54
N THR A 215 -11.29 31.15 -24.14
CA THR A 215 -10.83 30.65 -25.45
C THR A 215 -11.13 31.64 -26.59
N ALA A 216 -12.22 32.43 -26.49
CA ALA A 216 -12.52 33.49 -27.45
C ALA A 216 -11.50 34.64 -27.43
N GLU A 217 -11.03 35.06 -26.25
CA GLU A 217 -9.97 36.07 -26.12
C GLU A 217 -8.60 35.56 -26.55
N LEU A 218 -8.36 34.26 -26.38
CA LEU A 218 -7.12 33.64 -26.83
C LEU A 218 -7.11 33.45 -28.36
N ALA A 219 -8.26 33.26 -29.01
CA ALA A 219 -8.39 32.86 -30.43
C ALA A 219 -7.57 33.72 -31.41
N PRO A 220 -7.55 35.07 -31.29
CA PRO A 220 -6.73 35.93 -32.16
C PRO A 220 -5.23 35.71 -32.02
N ILE A 221 -4.76 35.24 -30.85
CA ILE A 221 -3.34 35.03 -30.55
C ILE A 221 -2.86 33.70 -31.14
N ALA A 222 -3.70 32.65 -31.07
CA ALA A 222 -3.34 31.34 -31.59
C ALA A 222 -3.79 31.04 -33.03
N GLY A 223 -4.72 31.84 -33.57
CA GLY A 223 -5.23 31.67 -34.92
C GLY A 223 -6.16 30.46 -35.10
N THR A 224 -6.74 29.94 -34.02
CA THR A 224 -7.62 28.76 -34.02
C THR A 224 -8.70 28.87 -32.96
N THR A 225 -9.80 28.17 -33.16
CA THR A 225 -10.87 27.97 -32.17
C THR A 225 -11.04 26.50 -31.78
N GLU A 226 -10.44 25.58 -32.54
CA GLU A 226 -10.51 24.13 -32.33
C GLU A 226 -9.52 23.66 -31.26
N GLU A 227 -9.92 22.69 -30.42
CA GLU A 227 -9.08 22.12 -29.35
C GLU A 227 -7.76 21.53 -29.89
N ALA A 228 -7.80 20.84 -31.03
CA ALA A 228 -6.59 20.29 -31.65
C ALA A 228 -5.62 21.40 -32.08
N GLY A 229 -6.14 22.50 -32.64
CA GLY A 229 -5.35 23.67 -32.98
C GLY A 229 -4.78 24.35 -31.74
N TRP A 230 -5.56 24.46 -30.66
CA TRP A 230 -5.12 25.03 -29.39
C TRP A 230 -3.90 24.31 -28.82
N ARG A 231 -3.99 22.98 -28.78
CA ARG A 231 -2.90 22.12 -28.32
C ARG A 231 -1.66 22.27 -29.19
N ALA A 232 -1.81 22.26 -30.52
CA ALA A 232 -0.69 22.40 -31.46
C ALA A 232 0.00 23.77 -31.36
N TRP A 233 -0.77 24.86 -31.20
CA TRP A 233 -0.21 26.20 -31.00
C TRP A 233 0.52 26.32 -29.67
N LEU A 234 -0.05 25.79 -28.58
CA LEU A 234 0.57 25.91 -27.26
C LEU A 234 1.94 25.23 -27.22
N VAL A 235 2.11 24.10 -27.92
CA VAL A 235 3.38 23.38 -28.06
C VAL A 235 4.48 24.24 -28.70
N SER A 236 4.14 25.06 -29.69
CA SER A 236 5.10 25.95 -30.36
C SER A 236 5.24 27.33 -29.72
N ALA A 237 4.48 27.61 -28.66
CA ALA A 237 4.47 28.92 -28.00
C ALA A 237 5.81 29.26 -27.32
N ASP A 238 6.26 30.49 -27.52
CA ASP A 238 7.44 31.06 -26.86
C ASP A 238 7.17 31.53 -25.43
N ALA A 239 8.22 31.93 -24.70
CA ALA A 239 8.09 32.35 -23.30
C ALA A 239 7.17 33.58 -23.10
N GLY A 240 7.15 34.52 -24.04
CA GLY A 240 6.28 35.69 -24.00
C GLY A 240 4.82 35.33 -24.24
N GLN A 241 4.56 34.40 -25.16
CA GLN A 241 3.23 33.84 -25.41
C GLN A 241 2.73 33.05 -24.20
N LEU A 242 3.58 32.26 -23.53
CA LEU A 242 3.21 31.56 -22.29
C LEU A 242 2.86 32.53 -21.15
N ALA A 243 3.60 33.63 -21.00
CA ALA A 243 3.27 34.68 -20.04
C ALA A 243 1.92 35.34 -20.38
N THR A 244 1.62 35.52 -21.67
CA THR A 244 0.33 36.04 -22.13
C THR A 244 -0.82 35.08 -21.80
N VAL A 245 -0.65 33.78 -22.05
CA VAL A 245 -1.62 32.74 -21.70
C VAL A 245 -1.87 32.73 -20.20
N GLN A 246 -0.81 32.80 -19.38
CA GLN A 246 -0.93 32.85 -17.92
C GLN A 246 -1.69 34.09 -17.45
N ALA A 247 -1.41 35.26 -18.02
CA ALA A 247 -2.12 36.49 -17.68
C ALA A 247 -3.61 36.45 -18.07
N LEU A 248 -3.94 35.82 -19.21
CA LEU A 248 -5.31 35.59 -19.63
C LEU A 248 -6.03 34.60 -18.70
N LEU A 249 -5.38 33.48 -18.36
CA LEU A 249 -5.90 32.50 -17.40
C LEU A 249 -6.25 33.19 -16.07
N ALA A 250 -5.34 34.01 -15.53
CA ALA A 250 -5.56 34.76 -14.30
C ALA A 250 -6.74 35.74 -14.38
N ARG A 251 -6.90 36.42 -15.53
CA ARG A 251 -8.03 37.35 -15.77
C ARG A 251 -9.38 36.64 -15.80
N HIS A 252 -9.41 35.42 -16.31
CA HIS A 252 -10.62 34.58 -16.37
C HIS A 252 -10.82 33.71 -15.13
N GLY A 253 -10.06 33.96 -14.05
CA GLY A 253 -10.27 33.32 -12.75
C GLY A 253 -9.49 32.03 -12.51
N PHE A 254 -8.72 31.54 -13.48
CA PHE A 254 -7.84 30.38 -13.29
C PHE A 254 -6.62 30.76 -12.45
N ARG A 255 -6.23 29.88 -11.52
CA ARG A 255 -5.11 30.16 -10.59
C ARG A 255 -3.77 29.59 -11.05
N ASP A 256 -3.66 29.24 -12.33
CA ASP A 256 -2.47 28.65 -12.91
C ASP A 256 -1.26 29.60 -12.87
N THR A 257 -0.15 29.08 -12.37
CA THR A 257 1.15 29.77 -12.40
C THR A 257 1.81 29.59 -13.77
N LEU A 258 2.77 30.45 -14.09
CA LEU A 258 3.54 30.33 -15.33
C LEU A 258 4.26 28.97 -15.43
N GLU A 259 4.67 28.41 -14.29
CA GLU A 259 5.25 27.08 -14.20
C GLU A 259 4.26 25.97 -14.60
N ILE A 260 2.99 26.06 -14.19
CA ILE A 260 1.97 25.11 -14.62
C ILE A 260 1.72 25.23 -16.12
N VAL A 261 1.66 26.46 -16.65
CA VAL A 261 1.52 26.71 -18.10
C VAL A 261 2.69 26.12 -18.90
N ALA A 262 3.93 26.31 -18.42
CA ALA A 262 5.11 25.71 -19.02
C ALA A 262 5.07 24.16 -18.97
N ARG A 263 4.64 23.57 -17.85
CA ARG A 263 4.46 22.11 -17.70
C ARG A 263 3.39 21.57 -18.63
N VAL A 264 2.26 22.26 -18.79
CA VAL A 264 1.21 21.87 -19.73
C VAL A 264 1.73 21.89 -21.17
N ARG A 265 2.46 22.95 -21.57
CA ARG A 265 3.13 22.99 -22.87
C ARG A 265 4.04 21.78 -23.07
N GLN A 266 4.91 21.51 -22.12
CA GLN A 266 5.88 20.42 -22.22
C GLN A 266 5.18 19.07 -22.35
N GLY A 267 4.18 18.77 -21.50
CA GLY A 267 3.45 17.52 -21.58
C GLY A 267 2.67 17.35 -22.91
N LEU A 268 2.13 18.44 -23.46
CA LEU A 268 1.53 18.41 -24.80
C LEU A 268 2.56 18.18 -25.90
N ALA A 269 3.76 18.74 -25.78
CA ALA A 269 4.84 18.55 -26.74
C ALA A 269 5.32 17.10 -26.74
N ASP A 270 5.46 16.50 -25.56
CA ASP A 270 5.85 15.10 -25.40
C ASP A 270 4.76 14.15 -25.93
N ALA A 271 3.49 14.43 -25.65
CA ALA A 271 2.36 13.71 -26.25
C ALA A 271 2.35 13.82 -27.78
N GLN A 272 2.52 15.02 -28.33
CA GLN A 272 2.55 15.24 -29.78
C GLN A 272 3.68 14.47 -30.47
N VAL A 273 4.88 14.43 -29.87
CA VAL A 273 6.00 13.65 -30.40
C VAL A 273 5.68 12.15 -30.41
N ARG A 274 5.04 11.64 -29.34
CA ARG A 274 4.60 10.24 -29.27
C ARG A 274 3.57 9.91 -30.36
N ASP A 275 2.56 10.76 -30.53
CA ASP A 275 1.52 10.57 -31.54
C ASP A 275 2.11 10.59 -32.97
N GLN A 276 3.06 11.49 -33.23
CA GLN A 276 3.75 11.55 -34.52
C GLN A 276 4.58 10.29 -34.83
N ILE A 277 5.26 9.74 -33.82
CA ILE A 277 6.02 8.49 -33.96
C ILE A 277 5.06 7.33 -34.19
N ALA A 278 3.99 7.23 -33.41
CA ALA A 278 2.98 6.18 -33.55
C ALA A 278 2.36 6.20 -34.96
N ALA A 279 1.94 7.37 -35.44
CA ALA A 279 1.40 7.54 -36.79
C ALA A 279 2.44 7.18 -37.88
N ALA A 280 3.72 7.49 -37.67
CA ALA A 280 4.77 7.12 -38.62
C ALA A 280 5.00 5.60 -38.67
N LEU A 281 4.95 4.92 -37.52
CA LEU A 281 5.08 3.46 -37.40
C LEU A 281 3.89 2.70 -38.01
N ASP A 282 2.73 3.34 -38.08
CA ASP A 282 1.51 2.78 -38.66
C ASP A 282 1.39 3.01 -40.18
N SER A 283 2.28 3.82 -40.77
CA SER A 283 2.29 4.04 -42.22
C SER A 283 2.57 2.75 -43.01
N ASP A 284 1.93 2.56 -44.17
CA ASP A 284 2.10 1.37 -45.02
C ASP A 284 3.57 1.03 -45.28
N LYS A 285 4.39 2.06 -45.54
CA LYS A 285 5.83 1.90 -45.75
C LYS A 285 6.54 1.39 -44.50
N ALA A 286 6.26 1.97 -43.35
CA ALA A 286 6.86 1.56 -42.07
C ALA A 286 6.42 0.14 -41.69
N VAL A 287 5.17 -0.24 -41.93
CA VAL A 287 4.67 -1.61 -41.69
C VAL A 287 5.44 -2.63 -42.52
N VAL A 288 5.65 -2.37 -43.81
CA VAL A 288 6.44 -3.26 -44.69
C VAL A 288 7.90 -3.31 -44.25
N ALA A 289 8.51 -2.16 -43.94
CA ALA A 289 9.88 -2.10 -43.45
C ALA A 289 10.05 -2.80 -42.09
N TRP A 290 9.05 -2.72 -41.21
CA TRP A 290 9.01 -3.39 -39.91
C TRP A 290 9.03 -4.90 -40.07
N LYS A 291 8.11 -5.46 -40.87
CA LYS A 291 8.05 -6.90 -41.16
C LYS A 291 9.37 -7.43 -41.69
N LYS A 292 10.02 -6.68 -42.58
CA LYS A 292 11.33 -7.04 -43.13
C LYS A 292 12.46 -7.01 -42.08
N THR A 293 12.36 -6.12 -41.09
CA THR A 293 13.44 -5.88 -40.11
C THR A 293 13.33 -6.76 -38.87
N PHE A 294 12.11 -6.96 -38.37
CA PHE A 294 11.85 -7.67 -37.11
C PHE A 294 11.20 -9.05 -37.30
N LEU A 295 10.79 -9.40 -38.53
CA LEU A 295 10.11 -10.67 -38.84
C LEU A 295 8.86 -10.92 -37.98
N ASN A 296 8.24 -9.85 -37.50
CA ASN A 296 7.00 -9.85 -36.73
C ASN A 296 6.11 -8.69 -37.18
N ASP A 297 4.85 -8.69 -36.74
CA ASP A 297 3.89 -7.62 -36.99
C ASP A 297 3.04 -7.36 -35.74
N PRO A 298 3.66 -6.80 -34.68
CA PRO A 298 2.94 -6.46 -33.46
C PRO A 298 1.94 -5.32 -33.73
N SER A 299 0.97 -5.15 -32.82
CA SER A 299 0.00 -4.04 -32.93
C SER A 299 0.70 -2.67 -32.92
N PRO A 300 0.07 -1.61 -33.44
CA PRO A 300 0.66 -0.26 -33.43
C PRO A 300 1.13 0.17 -32.04
N ASP A 301 0.34 -0.09 -31.00
CA ASP A 301 0.69 0.20 -29.61
C ASP A 301 1.92 -0.60 -29.13
N GLN A 302 2.04 -1.86 -29.55
CA GLN A 302 3.19 -2.69 -29.18
C GLN A 302 4.48 -2.24 -29.87
N LYS A 303 4.41 -1.68 -31.08
CA LYS A 303 5.58 -1.10 -31.77
C LYS A 303 6.21 0.04 -30.96
N MET A 304 5.40 0.81 -30.21
CA MET A 304 5.91 1.87 -29.33
C MET A 304 6.86 1.34 -28.25
N GLY A 305 6.67 0.10 -27.78
CA GLY A 305 7.59 -0.54 -26.82
C GLY A 305 8.95 -0.94 -27.41
N PHE A 306 9.13 -0.87 -28.74
CA PHE A 306 10.38 -1.22 -29.42
C PHE A 306 11.13 0.00 -29.97
N ILE A 307 10.63 1.23 -29.80
CA ILE A 307 11.21 2.43 -30.43
C ILE A 307 12.63 2.72 -29.96
N ALA A 308 13.02 2.21 -28.79
CA ALA A 308 14.42 2.28 -28.31
C ALA A 308 15.38 1.41 -29.14
N ASP A 309 14.93 0.46 -29.96
CA ASP A 309 15.83 -0.36 -30.79
C ASP A 309 16.41 0.50 -31.94
N LYS A 310 17.73 0.48 -32.09
CA LYS A 310 18.46 1.21 -33.13
C LYS A 310 17.98 0.90 -34.54
N ARG A 311 17.41 -0.28 -34.79
CA ARG A 311 16.84 -0.66 -36.09
C ARG A 311 15.59 0.13 -36.46
N VAL A 312 14.85 0.66 -35.48
CA VAL A 312 13.64 1.45 -35.71
C VAL A 312 13.95 2.77 -36.41
N GLU A 313 15.13 3.35 -36.17
CA GLU A 313 15.61 4.54 -36.90
C GLU A 313 15.57 4.31 -38.42
N ARG A 314 15.92 3.11 -38.89
CA ARG A 314 15.85 2.74 -40.32
C ARG A 314 14.41 2.55 -40.78
N VAL A 315 13.54 1.99 -39.94
CA VAL A 315 12.12 1.79 -40.26
C VAL A 315 11.40 3.14 -40.42
N LEU A 316 11.81 4.14 -39.64
CA LEU A 316 11.31 5.51 -39.68
C LEU A 316 12.09 6.41 -40.66
N GLU A 317 12.87 5.84 -41.58
CA GLU A 317 13.61 6.54 -42.63
C GLU A 317 14.56 7.64 -42.10
N GLY A 318 15.04 7.52 -40.86
CA GLY A 318 15.90 8.53 -40.21
C GLY A 318 15.19 9.82 -39.81
N ARG A 319 13.84 9.86 -39.80
CA ARG A 319 13.05 11.04 -39.40
C ARG A 319 13.30 11.47 -37.94
N TRP A 320 13.69 10.52 -37.08
CA TRP A 320 14.12 10.77 -35.71
C TRP A 320 15.44 10.04 -35.45
N SER A 321 16.37 10.71 -34.76
CA SER A 321 17.60 10.09 -34.32
C SER A 321 17.33 9.01 -33.28
N HIS A 322 18.19 8.00 -33.23
CA HIS A 322 18.12 6.97 -32.19
C HIS A 322 18.11 7.56 -30.77
N GLU A 323 18.90 8.61 -30.51
CA GLU A 323 18.92 9.31 -29.22
C GLU A 323 17.52 9.86 -28.84
N ARG A 324 16.83 10.52 -29.78
CA ARG A 324 15.50 11.05 -29.52
C ARG A 324 14.48 9.92 -29.29
N LEU A 325 14.57 8.84 -30.06
CA LEU A 325 13.70 7.67 -29.89
C LEU A 325 13.93 7.00 -28.53
N THR A 326 15.18 6.88 -28.08
CA THR A 326 15.50 6.34 -26.74
C THR A 326 15.00 7.22 -25.61
N ALA A 327 15.07 8.55 -25.76
CA ALA A 327 14.54 9.48 -24.77
C ALA A 327 13.01 9.37 -24.64
N VAL A 328 12.30 9.25 -25.78
CA VAL A 328 10.84 9.06 -25.79
C VAL A 328 10.47 7.69 -25.21
N ALA A 329 11.22 6.63 -25.56
CA ALA A 329 11.01 5.30 -24.99
C ALA A 329 11.15 5.30 -23.46
N ALA A 330 12.20 5.95 -22.93
CA ALA A 330 12.43 6.05 -21.50
C ALA A 330 11.27 6.75 -20.78
N GLY A 331 10.67 7.79 -21.39
CA GLY A 331 9.48 8.46 -20.86
C GLY A 331 8.25 7.55 -20.83
N ILE A 332 8.01 6.79 -21.91
CA ILE A 332 6.90 5.83 -22.00
C ILE A 332 7.07 4.70 -20.98
N ASP A 333 8.28 4.13 -20.88
CA ASP A 333 8.59 3.08 -19.91
C ASP A 333 8.39 3.58 -18.48
N HIS A 334 8.79 4.82 -18.19
CA HIS A 334 8.58 5.44 -16.89
C HIS A 334 7.09 5.64 -16.55
N GLU A 335 6.29 6.17 -17.48
CA GLU A 335 4.82 6.27 -17.29
C GLU A 335 4.17 4.89 -17.07
N HIS A 336 4.56 3.88 -17.86
CA HIS A 336 4.08 2.51 -17.67
C HIS A 336 4.50 1.92 -16.32
N GLN A 337 5.72 2.19 -15.87
CA GLN A 337 6.20 1.73 -14.57
C GLN A 337 5.39 2.36 -13.44
N VAL A 338 5.14 3.67 -13.48
CA VAL A 338 4.30 4.38 -12.51
C VAL A 338 2.87 3.83 -12.51
N ALA A 339 2.26 3.63 -13.68
CA ALA A 339 0.91 3.07 -13.80
C ALA A 339 0.81 1.63 -13.26
N ASN A 340 1.82 0.79 -13.54
CA ASN A 340 1.87 -0.57 -13.02
C ASN A 340 2.04 -0.59 -11.49
N LEU A 341 2.89 0.28 -10.95
CA LEU A 341 3.07 0.42 -9.51
C LEU A 341 1.80 0.96 -8.83
N GLU A 342 1.13 1.94 -9.43
CA GLU A 342 -0.15 2.48 -8.95
C GLU A 342 -1.19 1.35 -8.83
N LYS A 343 -1.26 0.46 -9.82
CA LYS A 343 -2.11 -0.74 -9.79
C LYS A 343 -1.72 -1.73 -8.68
N VAL A 344 -0.43 -2.00 -8.51
CA VAL A 344 0.06 -2.91 -7.45
C VAL A 344 -0.21 -2.35 -6.06
N VAL A 345 0.01 -1.04 -5.87
CA VAL A 345 -0.21 -0.33 -4.61
C VAL A 345 -1.70 -0.27 -4.28
N SER A 346 -2.53 0.14 -5.24
CA SER A 346 -4.00 0.24 -5.03
C SER A 346 -4.65 -1.10 -4.70
N GLN A 347 -4.10 -2.22 -5.20
CA GLN A 347 -4.55 -3.56 -4.80
C GLN A 347 -4.11 -3.97 -3.39
N ARG A 348 -3.03 -3.38 -2.86
CA ARG A 348 -2.43 -3.75 -1.57
C ARG A 348 -2.83 -2.82 -0.42
N ILE A 349 -3.24 -1.60 -0.70
CA ILE A 349 -3.77 -0.64 0.26
C ILE A 349 -5.31 -0.81 0.28
N PRO A 350 -5.91 -1.51 1.26
CA PRO A 350 -7.34 -1.37 1.50
C PRO A 350 -7.65 0.09 1.87
N ASP A 351 -8.84 0.57 1.51
CA ASP A 351 -9.28 1.97 1.62
C ASP A 351 -8.69 2.74 2.83
N GLN A 352 -8.24 3.97 2.56
CA GLN A 352 -7.49 4.91 3.41
C GLN A 352 -7.97 5.13 4.86
N ARG A 353 -9.09 4.53 5.30
CA ARG A 353 -9.61 4.64 6.67
C ARG A 353 -9.24 3.48 7.59
N SER A 354 -8.66 2.40 7.10
CA SER A 354 -8.15 1.34 7.99
C SER A 354 -6.68 1.60 8.31
N ASP A 355 -6.40 2.29 9.42
CA ASP A 355 -5.06 2.40 10.03
C ASP A 355 -4.50 1.04 10.51
N ALA A 356 -5.18 -0.07 10.18
CA ALA A 356 -4.76 -1.42 10.51
C ALA A 356 -3.46 -1.75 9.75
N LEU A 357 -2.38 -1.91 10.52
CA LEU A 357 -1.04 -2.29 10.06
C LEU A 357 -0.99 -3.60 9.24
N ILE A 358 -2.04 -4.43 9.31
CA ILE A 358 -2.05 -5.80 8.80
C ILE A 358 -3.43 -6.12 8.21
N ASN A 359 -3.49 -6.64 6.97
CA ASN A 359 -4.73 -7.12 6.36
C ASN A 359 -5.34 -8.26 7.20
N GLY A 360 -6.66 -8.38 7.29
CA GLY A 360 -7.32 -9.41 8.12
C GLY A 360 -6.83 -10.84 7.86
N ARG A 361 -6.55 -11.19 6.59
CA ARG A 361 -5.94 -12.47 6.22
C ARG A 361 -4.51 -12.64 6.77
N GLN A 362 -3.69 -11.59 6.71
CA GLN A 362 -2.32 -11.63 7.23
C GLN A 362 -2.32 -11.68 8.76
N ALA A 363 -3.25 -10.98 9.43
CA ALA A 363 -3.40 -11.02 10.87
C ALA A 363 -3.76 -12.43 11.35
N PHE A 364 -4.64 -13.13 10.63
CA PHE A 364 -4.96 -14.52 10.91
C PHE A 364 -3.75 -15.46 10.77
N LEU A 365 -3.00 -15.36 9.68
CA LEU A 365 -1.79 -16.16 9.47
C LEU A 365 -0.72 -15.89 10.53
N MET A 366 -0.57 -14.62 10.95
CA MET A 366 0.33 -14.21 12.01
C MET A 366 -0.09 -14.78 13.37
N ALA A 367 -1.39 -14.74 13.69
CA ALA A 367 -1.91 -15.33 14.92
C ALA A 367 -1.61 -16.83 15.00
N ILE A 368 -1.84 -17.58 13.91
CA ILE A 368 -1.50 -19.01 13.84
C ILE A 368 0.00 -19.22 14.02
N SER A 369 0.83 -18.45 13.32
CA SER A 369 2.29 -18.54 13.43
C SER A 369 2.79 -18.34 14.86
N PHE A 370 2.21 -17.38 15.58
CA PHE A 370 2.55 -17.11 16.98
C PHE A 370 2.11 -18.23 17.92
N VAL A 371 0.92 -18.80 17.72
CA VAL A 371 0.46 -19.94 18.51
C VAL A 371 1.38 -21.15 18.30
N VAL A 372 1.71 -21.48 17.05
CA VAL A 372 2.64 -22.58 16.72
C VAL A 372 4.02 -22.34 17.34
N CYS A 373 4.51 -21.09 17.29
CA CYS A 373 5.76 -20.68 17.93
C CYS A 373 5.72 -20.92 19.45
N MET A 374 4.67 -20.45 20.13
CA MET A 374 4.50 -20.62 21.58
C MET A 374 4.46 -22.09 21.98
N VAL A 375 3.72 -22.93 21.25
CA VAL A 375 3.64 -24.38 21.52
C VAL A 375 5.01 -25.05 21.33
N GLY A 376 5.75 -24.67 20.29
CA GLY A 376 7.10 -25.19 20.03
C GLY A 376 8.09 -24.85 21.15
N ILE A 377 8.07 -23.59 21.62
CA ILE A 377 8.90 -23.12 22.74
C ILE A 377 8.52 -23.86 24.03
N ALA A 378 7.22 -23.95 24.34
CA ALA A 378 6.74 -24.62 25.55
C ALA A 378 7.17 -26.09 25.59
N ASN A 379 7.05 -26.81 24.48
CA ASN A 379 7.45 -28.23 24.39
C ASN A 379 8.96 -28.42 24.60
N ALA A 380 9.77 -27.59 23.96
CA ALA A 380 11.22 -27.65 24.12
C ALA A 380 11.66 -27.28 25.55
N MET A 381 10.98 -26.34 26.20
CA MET A 381 11.22 -25.96 27.58
C MET A 381 10.85 -27.09 28.56
N LEU A 382 9.70 -27.74 28.37
CA LEU A 382 9.30 -28.94 29.14
C LEU A 382 10.37 -30.03 29.05
N MET A 383 10.90 -30.28 27.84
CA MET A 383 11.98 -31.23 27.64
C MET A 383 13.30 -30.80 28.33
N ALA A 384 13.60 -29.50 28.38
CA ALA A 384 14.78 -28.98 29.08
C ALA A 384 14.66 -29.15 30.61
N ILE A 385 13.45 -28.98 31.14
CA ILE A 385 13.15 -29.12 32.57
C ILE A 385 13.34 -30.57 33.04
N THR A 386 12.88 -31.55 32.27
CA THR A 386 13.00 -32.97 32.64
C THR A 386 14.44 -33.45 32.67
N GLU A 387 15.32 -32.93 31.80
CA GLU A 387 16.75 -33.25 31.83
C GLU A 387 17.49 -32.60 33.02
N ARG A 388 17.08 -31.39 33.40
CA ARG A 388 17.64 -30.67 34.56
C ARG A 388 16.95 -31.04 35.88
N PHE A 389 16.12 -32.08 35.90
CA PHE A 389 15.31 -32.44 37.07
C PHE A 389 16.14 -32.65 38.34
N ARG A 390 17.25 -33.40 38.25
CA ARG A 390 18.17 -33.62 39.38
C ARG A 390 18.82 -32.31 39.85
N GLU A 391 19.22 -31.44 38.93
CA GLU A 391 19.82 -30.13 39.25
C GLU A 391 18.78 -29.26 40.02
N ILE A 392 17.54 -29.20 39.53
CA ILE A 392 16.43 -28.45 40.19
C ILE A 392 16.14 -29.00 41.59
N ALA A 393 16.07 -30.32 41.74
CA ALA A 393 15.83 -30.97 43.02
C ALA A 393 16.96 -30.65 44.03
N THR A 394 18.22 -30.68 43.60
CA THR A 394 19.35 -30.31 44.47
C THR A 394 19.26 -28.85 44.93
N MET A 395 18.92 -27.92 44.03
CA MET A 395 18.72 -26.51 44.39
C MET A 395 17.60 -26.33 45.43
N LYS A 396 16.48 -27.05 45.28
CA LYS A 396 15.38 -27.03 46.24
C LYS A 396 15.78 -27.59 47.61
N CYS A 397 16.56 -28.68 47.64
CA CYS A 397 17.09 -29.23 48.89
C CYS A 397 18.04 -28.26 49.60
N LEU A 398 18.74 -27.39 48.85
CA LEU A 398 19.59 -26.33 49.39
C LEU A 398 18.80 -25.07 49.81
N GLY A 399 17.47 -25.07 49.68
CA GLY A 399 16.60 -23.97 50.12
C GLY A 399 16.15 -23.00 49.02
N ALA A 400 16.35 -23.32 47.73
CA ALA A 400 15.81 -22.50 46.65
C ALA A 400 14.28 -22.48 46.67
N THR A 401 13.68 -21.28 46.61
CA THR A 401 12.22 -21.12 46.56
C THR A 401 11.68 -21.42 45.16
N ASP A 402 10.40 -21.79 45.07
CA ASP A 402 9.72 -22.00 43.78
C ASP A 402 9.80 -20.74 42.89
N GLY A 403 9.72 -19.55 43.51
CA GLY A 403 9.85 -18.26 42.81
C GLY A 403 11.23 -18.03 42.19
N PHE A 404 12.31 -18.47 42.86
CA PHE A 404 13.67 -18.37 42.33
C PHE A 404 13.83 -19.23 41.06
N ILE A 405 13.33 -20.47 41.10
CA ILE A 405 13.38 -21.38 39.95
C ILE A 405 12.54 -20.83 38.79
N LEU A 406 11.34 -20.32 39.08
CA LEU A 406 10.47 -19.70 38.07
C LEU A 406 11.18 -18.52 37.38
N GLN A 407 11.78 -17.60 38.14
CA GLN A 407 12.47 -16.43 37.60
C GLN A 407 13.70 -16.83 36.76
N GLN A 408 14.46 -17.84 37.19
CA GLN A 408 15.61 -18.33 36.43
C GLN A 408 15.21 -18.80 35.03
N PHE A 409 14.15 -19.61 34.93
CA PHE A 409 13.66 -20.11 33.65
C PHE A 409 13.02 -19.02 32.78
N LEU A 410 12.29 -18.07 33.39
CA LEU A 410 11.74 -16.93 32.65
C LEU A 410 12.85 -16.00 32.11
N MET A 411 13.95 -15.83 32.85
CA MET A 411 15.10 -15.06 32.40
C MET A 411 15.84 -15.77 31.26
N GLU A 412 16.03 -17.10 31.34
CA GLU A 412 16.58 -17.92 30.25
C GLU A 412 15.72 -17.79 28.98
N ALA A 413 14.40 -17.88 29.12
CA ALA A 413 13.46 -17.67 28.02
C ALA A 413 13.52 -16.24 27.46
N GLY A 414 13.64 -15.23 28.31
CA GLY A 414 13.77 -13.83 27.90
C GLY A 414 15.04 -13.58 27.07
N ILE A 415 16.17 -14.16 27.47
CA ILE A 415 17.44 -14.09 26.73
C ILE A 415 17.32 -14.80 25.37
N GLN A 416 16.70 -15.99 25.34
CA GLN A 416 16.42 -16.70 24.09
C GLN A 416 15.50 -15.90 23.16
N GLY A 417 14.48 -15.25 23.74
CA GLY A 417 13.55 -14.37 23.02
C GLY A 417 14.23 -13.13 22.45
N LEU A 418 15.17 -12.53 23.19
CA LEU A 418 15.97 -11.40 22.73
C LEU A 418 16.91 -11.81 21.59
N ALA A 419 17.64 -12.92 21.75
CA ALA A 419 18.55 -13.42 20.72
C ALA A 419 17.80 -13.85 19.45
N GLY A 420 16.71 -14.61 19.61
CA GLY A 420 15.88 -15.05 18.50
C GLY A 420 15.15 -13.89 17.84
N GLY A 421 14.71 -12.91 18.62
CA GLY A 421 14.11 -11.67 18.15
C GLY A 421 15.08 -10.84 17.32
N ALA A 422 16.32 -10.66 17.77
CA ALA A 422 17.35 -9.92 17.04
C ALA A 422 17.72 -10.61 15.71
N VAL A 423 17.96 -11.93 15.73
CA VAL A 423 18.30 -12.69 14.52
C VAL A 423 17.11 -12.75 13.55
N GLY A 424 15.91 -13.02 14.07
CA GLY A 424 14.67 -13.03 13.28
C GLY A 424 14.38 -11.70 12.63
N MET A 425 14.56 -10.59 13.36
CA MET A 425 14.43 -9.24 12.83
C MET A 425 15.38 -9.00 11.64
N VAL A 426 16.66 -9.36 11.75
CA VAL A 426 17.62 -9.17 10.65
C VAL A 426 17.21 -10.00 9.43
N ILE A 427 16.89 -11.28 9.62
CA ILE A 427 16.49 -12.17 8.53
C ILE A 427 15.20 -11.67 7.86
N GLY A 428 14.20 -11.29 8.66
CA GLY A 428 12.94 -10.78 8.14
C GLY A 428 13.08 -9.46 7.39
N ALA A 429 13.95 -8.56 7.85
CA ALA A 429 14.27 -7.33 7.14
C ALA A 429 14.93 -7.60 5.78
N VAL A 430 15.90 -8.52 5.73
CA VAL A 430 16.57 -8.93 4.47
C VAL A 430 15.57 -9.56 3.51
N LEU A 431 14.71 -10.46 3.98
CA LEU A 431 13.68 -11.09 3.16
C LEU A 431 12.65 -10.06 2.65
N ALA A 432 12.27 -9.10 3.48
CA ALA A 432 11.37 -8.02 3.08
C ALA A 432 11.99 -7.15 1.98
N VAL A 433 13.27 -6.78 2.12
CA VAL A 433 13.98 -5.98 1.10
C VAL A 433 14.12 -6.78 -0.19
N ALA A 434 14.49 -8.06 -0.12
CA ALA A 434 14.59 -8.93 -1.30
C ALA A 434 13.25 -9.11 -2.01
N LYS A 435 12.15 -9.31 -1.26
CA LYS A 435 10.80 -9.37 -1.83
C LYS A 435 10.37 -8.01 -2.40
N GLY A 436 10.66 -6.93 -1.68
CA GLY A 436 10.33 -5.57 -2.08
C GLY A 436 11.07 -5.13 -3.33
N SER A 437 12.33 -5.50 -3.51
CA SER A 437 13.10 -5.15 -4.71
C SER A 437 12.57 -5.86 -5.97
N VAL A 438 12.03 -7.08 -5.83
CA VAL A 438 11.35 -7.78 -6.94
C VAL A 438 10.01 -7.12 -7.29
N VAL A 439 9.24 -6.66 -6.29
CA VAL A 439 7.90 -6.08 -6.50
C VAL A 439 7.94 -4.63 -6.96
N TYR A 440 8.79 -3.81 -6.33
CA TYR A 440 8.83 -2.36 -6.53
C TYR A 440 10.05 -1.90 -7.34
N GLY A 441 11.04 -2.76 -7.57
CA GLY A 441 12.24 -2.40 -8.32
C GLY A 441 13.04 -1.28 -7.66
N SER A 442 13.48 -0.32 -8.48
CA SER A 442 14.26 0.86 -8.05
C SER A 442 13.50 1.79 -7.09
N TYR A 443 12.15 1.79 -7.12
CA TYR A 443 11.32 2.65 -6.28
C TYR A 443 11.46 2.36 -4.78
N LEU A 444 11.80 1.12 -4.42
CA LEU A 444 12.05 0.77 -3.02
C LEU A 444 13.20 1.59 -2.44
N TYR A 445 14.25 1.83 -3.23
CA TYR A 445 15.43 2.57 -2.78
C TYR A 445 15.19 4.08 -2.74
N GLY A 446 14.35 4.61 -3.63
CA GLY A 446 13.98 6.03 -3.63
C GLY A 446 13.06 6.42 -2.48
N TYR A 447 12.14 5.53 -2.07
CA TYR A 447 11.14 5.79 -1.03
C TYR A 447 11.33 4.91 0.21
N PHE A 448 12.56 4.55 0.55
CA PHE A 448 12.84 3.61 1.63
C PHE A 448 12.43 4.18 3.00
N PRO A 449 11.47 3.58 3.73
CA PRO A 449 10.96 4.14 4.98
C PRO A 449 11.81 3.72 6.18
N ILE A 450 12.97 4.33 6.35
CA ILE A 450 13.93 3.95 7.41
C ILE A 450 13.33 4.02 8.82
N VAL A 451 12.52 5.05 9.11
CA VAL A 451 11.90 5.24 10.42
C VAL A 451 10.90 4.11 10.73
N ASP A 452 10.03 3.77 9.78
CA ASP A 452 9.04 2.70 9.95
C ASP A 452 9.71 1.34 10.13
N VAL A 453 10.81 1.08 9.43
CA VAL A 453 11.61 -0.16 9.57
C VAL A 453 12.27 -0.24 10.95
N LEU A 454 12.79 0.87 11.47
CA LEU A 454 13.37 0.92 12.83
C LEU A 454 12.30 0.70 13.92
N ILE A 455 11.11 1.25 13.74
CA ILE A 455 9.97 1.01 14.64
C ILE A 455 9.55 -0.47 14.56
N ALA A 456 9.43 -1.03 13.36
CA ALA A 456 9.12 -2.45 13.15
C ALA A 456 10.16 -3.38 13.79
N ALA A 457 11.44 -3.02 13.70
CA ALA A 457 12.54 -3.73 14.35
C ALA A 457 12.39 -3.76 15.88
N ALA A 458 12.12 -2.62 16.51
CA ALA A 458 11.90 -2.55 17.96
C ALA A 458 10.69 -3.40 18.39
N ILE A 459 9.58 -3.32 17.65
CA ILE A 459 8.36 -4.12 17.90
C ILE A 459 8.65 -5.62 17.75
N CYS A 460 9.44 -6.03 16.76
CA CYS A 460 9.81 -7.43 16.54
C CYS A 460 10.65 -8.01 17.68
N ILE A 461 11.65 -7.26 18.15
CA ILE A 461 12.47 -7.69 19.30
C ILE A 461 11.58 -7.83 20.55
N ALA A 462 10.74 -6.83 20.83
CA ALA A 462 9.80 -6.88 21.95
C ALA A 462 8.85 -8.08 21.86
N THR A 463 8.37 -8.37 20.65
CA THR A 463 7.48 -9.52 20.38
C THR A 463 8.21 -10.84 20.58
N GLY A 464 9.48 -10.97 20.15
CA GLY A 464 10.28 -12.17 20.38
C GLY A 464 10.46 -12.48 21.87
N VAL A 465 10.77 -11.45 22.68
CA VAL A 465 10.84 -11.56 24.15
C VAL A 465 9.49 -11.95 24.74
N LEU A 466 8.41 -11.29 24.29
CA LEU A 466 7.05 -11.53 24.78
C LEU A 466 6.57 -12.96 24.45
N LEU A 467 6.77 -13.43 23.22
CA LEU A 467 6.39 -14.79 22.81
C LEU A 467 7.14 -15.84 23.62
N SER A 468 8.45 -15.67 23.79
CA SER A 468 9.30 -16.61 24.54
C SER A 468 8.95 -16.67 26.02
N THR A 469 8.75 -15.51 26.65
CA THR A 469 8.38 -15.43 28.06
C THR A 469 7.00 -16.01 28.31
N LEU A 470 5.98 -15.63 27.52
CA LEU A 470 4.62 -16.16 27.64
C LEU A 470 4.56 -17.68 27.45
N ALA A 471 5.24 -18.20 26.42
CA ALA A 471 5.30 -19.64 26.15
C ALA A 471 5.97 -20.43 27.29
N SER A 472 6.90 -19.79 28.00
CA SER A 472 7.67 -20.43 29.06
C SER A 472 7.00 -20.37 30.44
N ILE A 473 5.91 -19.60 30.62
CA ILE A 473 5.21 -19.50 31.92
C ILE A 473 4.74 -20.87 32.42
N TYR A 474 4.00 -21.61 31.58
CA TYR A 474 3.45 -22.91 31.98
C TYR A 474 4.54 -23.96 32.30
N PRO A 475 5.54 -24.18 31.43
CA PRO A 475 6.65 -25.07 31.74
C PRO A 475 7.41 -24.65 33.00
N SER A 476 7.73 -23.36 33.15
CA SER A 476 8.51 -22.86 34.29
C SER A 476 7.75 -23.01 35.61
N TRP A 477 6.43 -22.81 35.60
CA TRP A 477 5.57 -23.04 36.76
C TRP A 477 5.50 -24.53 37.14
N THR A 478 5.45 -25.40 36.12
CA THR A 478 5.51 -26.85 36.33
C THR A 478 6.85 -27.22 36.95
N ALA A 479 7.95 -26.68 36.44
CA ALA A 479 9.29 -26.92 36.94
C ALA A 479 9.46 -26.46 38.39
N SER A 480 8.96 -25.26 38.70
CA SER A 480 9.05 -24.69 40.03
C SER A 480 8.26 -25.49 41.06
N ARG A 481 7.29 -26.34 40.67
CA ARG A 481 6.48 -27.14 41.59
C ARG A 481 6.90 -28.60 41.71
N MET A 482 7.98 -28.99 41.05
CA MET A 482 8.49 -30.37 41.12
C MET A 482 8.99 -30.71 42.53
N ALA A 483 8.64 -31.91 43.02
CA ALA A 483 9.01 -32.37 44.35
C ALA A 483 10.42 -32.98 44.35
N PRO A 484 11.34 -32.55 45.24
CA PRO A 484 12.71 -33.06 45.27
C PRO A 484 12.82 -34.57 45.54
N MET A 485 11.87 -35.11 46.30
CA MET A 485 11.77 -36.54 46.63
C MET A 485 11.63 -37.42 45.38
N ASP A 486 10.91 -36.94 44.37
CA ASP A 486 10.68 -37.70 43.14
C ASP A 486 11.97 -37.82 42.30
N ALA A 487 12.87 -36.83 42.39
CA ALA A 487 14.17 -36.87 41.69
C ALA A 487 15.18 -37.85 42.30
N MET A 488 15.07 -38.13 43.59
CA MET A 488 15.93 -39.09 44.30
C MET A 488 15.44 -40.52 44.18
N ARG A 489 14.19 -40.73 43.75
CA ARG A 489 13.57 -42.05 43.57
C ARG A 489 13.79 -42.65 42.18
N VAL A 490 14.24 -41.83 41.22
CA VAL A 490 14.58 -42.25 39.86
C VAL A 490 16.06 -42.64 39.84
N GLU A 491 16.31 -43.95 39.91
CA GLU A 491 17.64 -44.58 39.87
C GLU A 491 18.49 -44.12 38.68
#